data_AF-A0A445I5B5-F1
#
_entry.id   AF-A0A445I5B5-F1
#
_cell.length_a   1.000
_cell.length_b   1.000
_cell.length_c   1.000
_cell.angle_alpha   90.00
_cell.angle_beta   90.00
_cell.angle_gamma   90.00
#
_symmetry.space_group_name_H-M   'P 1'
#
loop_
_entity.id
_entity.type
_entity.pdbx_description
1 polymer ?
#
loop_
_entity_poly.entity_id
_entity_poly.type
_entity_poly.pdbx_seq_one_letter_code
_entity_poly.pdbx_strand_id
1 'polypeptide(L)'
;MYFPKFGDWYEFYDPVHRKTYSIELPELSGSRVCYTKDGWLLLYRPRTHRVFFFNPFTQEIIKLPRFEMSYQIVAFSCAPTSSDCVLFTVKHVSPTVVAISTCYPGATEWTTVSYQNRLPFVSSIWNKLVFCNGLFYCLSLTGWLGVFDSSERTWSVLSVPPPKCPENFFAKNWWKGKFMTEHEGDIIVIYTCSNENPIIFKLDLTLLEWEEMTTLDGVTLFASFLSSHARTDLHGIMRNSVFFSKVRFYGKRCISFSLDGYRYYPRKQWHDWGEQDPFENIWIEPPKDFSGFT
;
A
#
# COMPACT_ATOMS: atom_id res chain seq x y z
N MET A 1 -10.08 2.46 7.02
CA MET A 1 -11.20 1.49 6.98
C MET A 1 -10.78 0.24 7.74
N TYR A 2 -11.64 -0.22 8.66
CA TYR A 2 -11.46 -1.40 9.49
C TYR A 2 -12.38 -2.52 9.01
N PHE A 3 -11.84 -3.74 8.89
CA PHE A 3 -12.59 -4.91 8.46
C PHE A 3 -13.20 -5.64 9.67
N PRO A 4 -14.52 -5.87 9.69
CA PRO A 4 -15.15 -6.62 10.76
C PRO A 4 -14.77 -8.10 10.68
N LYS A 5 -14.74 -8.78 11.83
CA LYS A 5 -14.59 -10.25 11.87
C LYS A 5 -15.84 -10.98 11.38
N PHE A 6 -17.01 -10.37 11.56
CA PHE A 6 -18.32 -10.92 11.20
C PHE A 6 -19.25 -9.80 10.73
N GLY A 7 -20.15 -10.12 9.80
CA GLY A 7 -21.12 -9.19 9.24
C GLY A 7 -20.51 -8.24 8.21
N ASP A 8 -21.37 -7.39 7.65
CA ASP A 8 -21.02 -6.52 6.53
C ASP A 8 -20.92 -5.04 6.94
N TRP A 9 -20.81 -4.76 8.26
CA TRP A 9 -20.65 -3.40 8.79
C TRP A 9 -19.18 -3.02 8.92
N TYR A 10 -18.73 -2.09 8.08
CA TYR A 10 -17.35 -1.62 8.03
C TYR A 10 -17.23 -0.25 8.71
N GLU A 11 -16.10 -0.01 9.37
CA GLU A 11 -15.83 1.27 10.02
C GLU A 11 -14.78 2.08 9.26
N PHE A 12 -15.09 3.36 9.04
CA PHE A 12 -14.19 4.33 8.45
C PHE A 12 -13.83 5.35 9.53
N TYR A 13 -12.56 5.35 9.92
CA TYR A 13 -12.03 6.32 10.85
C TYR A 13 -11.39 7.49 10.09
N ASP A 14 -11.90 8.68 10.37
CA ASP A 14 -11.33 9.95 9.92
C ASP A 14 -10.39 10.49 11.00
N PRO A 15 -9.06 10.52 10.74
CA PRO A 15 -8.08 11.02 11.71
C PRO A 15 -8.10 12.55 11.87
N VAL A 16 -8.61 13.29 10.89
CA VAL A 16 -8.70 14.76 10.91
C VAL A 16 -9.79 15.18 11.88
N HIS A 17 -11.01 14.67 11.66
CA HIS A 17 -12.17 14.98 12.51
C HIS A 17 -12.28 14.07 13.74
N ARG A 18 -11.41 13.06 13.83
CA ARG A 18 -11.43 12.00 14.86
C ARG A 18 -12.81 11.34 14.99
N LYS A 19 -13.49 11.18 13.86
CA LYS A 19 -14.84 10.62 13.77
C LYS A 19 -14.78 9.22 13.15
N THR A 20 -15.64 8.34 13.62
CA THR A 20 -15.84 7.03 13.00
C THR A 20 -17.21 6.98 12.38
N TYR A 21 -17.27 6.53 11.14
CA TYR A 21 -18.49 6.26 10.40
C TYR A 21 -18.62 4.75 10.24
N SER A 22 -19.85 4.25 10.30
CA SER A 22 -20.16 2.84 10.09
C SER A 22 -21.09 2.75 8.89
N ILE A 23 -20.76 1.90 7.92
CA ILE A 23 -21.56 1.67 6.72
C ILE A 23 -21.62 0.17 6.44
N GLU A 24 -22.79 -0.28 6.01
CA GLU A 24 -22.99 -1.65 5.54
C GLU A 24 -22.53 -1.78 4.09
N LEU A 25 -21.61 -2.70 3.80
CA LEU A 25 -21.04 -2.94 2.46
C LEU A 25 -21.09 -4.45 2.11
N PRO A 26 -22.27 -5.01 1.82
CA PRO A 26 -22.41 -6.43 1.49
C PRO A 26 -21.62 -6.86 0.24
N GLU A 27 -21.25 -5.91 -0.62
CA GLU A 27 -20.43 -6.12 -1.83
C GLU A 27 -19.05 -6.72 -1.51
N LEU A 28 -18.52 -6.39 -0.32
CA LEU A 28 -17.23 -6.89 0.16
C LEU A 28 -17.32 -8.30 0.72
N SER A 29 -18.53 -8.80 0.99
CA SER A 29 -18.73 -10.12 1.59
C SER A 29 -18.06 -11.22 0.76
N GLY A 30 -17.25 -12.04 1.44
CA GLY A 30 -16.46 -13.11 0.80
C GLY A 30 -15.32 -12.63 -0.11
N SER A 31 -14.99 -11.33 -0.10
CA SER A 31 -13.91 -10.74 -0.90
C SER A 31 -12.72 -10.39 0.00
N ARG A 32 -11.52 -10.42 -0.58
CA ARG A 32 -10.30 -9.88 0.00
C ARG A 32 -10.03 -8.53 -0.66
N VAL A 33 -9.67 -7.53 0.13
CA VAL A 33 -9.12 -6.28 -0.41
C VAL A 33 -7.67 -6.52 -0.79
N CYS A 34 -7.31 -6.08 -1.99
CA CYS A 34 -5.99 -6.34 -2.57
C CYS A 34 -5.17 -5.06 -2.77
N TYR A 35 -5.82 -3.94 -3.05
CA TYR A 35 -5.16 -2.64 -3.22
C TYR A 35 -6.16 -1.50 -3.03
N THR A 36 -5.67 -0.30 -2.72
CA THR A 36 -6.47 0.92 -2.61
C THR A 36 -5.75 2.08 -3.27
N LYS A 37 -6.47 2.88 -4.05
CA LYS A 37 -5.97 4.14 -4.64
C LYS A 37 -7.15 4.94 -5.20
N ASP A 38 -7.08 6.26 -5.11
CA ASP A 38 -8.07 7.19 -5.68
C ASP A 38 -9.51 6.93 -5.19
N GLY A 39 -9.66 6.45 -3.96
CA GLY A 39 -10.96 6.10 -3.36
C GLY A 39 -11.57 4.79 -3.83
N TRP A 40 -10.84 4.00 -4.62
CA TRP A 40 -11.27 2.69 -5.09
C TRP A 40 -10.58 1.55 -4.33
N LEU A 41 -11.34 0.48 -4.09
CA LEU A 41 -10.86 -0.81 -3.61
C LEU A 41 -10.74 -1.76 -4.80
N LEU A 42 -9.62 -2.48 -4.89
CA LEU A 42 -9.51 -3.67 -5.73
C LEU A 42 -9.85 -4.90 -4.88
N LEU A 43 -10.86 -5.66 -5.29
CA LEU A 43 -11.41 -6.80 -4.57
C LEU A 43 -11.17 -8.10 -5.34
N TYR A 44 -10.81 -9.15 -4.60
CA TYR A 44 -10.66 -10.52 -5.12
C TYR A 44 -11.55 -11.49 -4.34
N ARG A 45 -12.34 -12.33 -5.03
CA ARG A 45 -13.14 -13.40 -4.42
C ARG A 45 -12.50 -14.77 -4.69
N PRO A 46 -11.78 -15.36 -3.71
CA PRO A 46 -11.01 -16.58 -3.93
C PRO A 46 -11.84 -17.76 -4.46
N ARG A 47 -13.08 -17.95 -4.00
CA ARG A 47 -13.92 -19.09 -4.43
C ARG A 47 -14.31 -19.06 -5.91
N THR A 48 -14.33 -17.89 -6.53
CA THR A 48 -14.86 -17.71 -7.90
C THR A 48 -13.84 -17.08 -8.84
N HIS A 49 -12.65 -16.77 -8.33
CA HIS A 49 -11.59 -16.03 -9.00
C HIS A 49 -12.06 -14.69 -9.59
N ARG A 50 -13.14 -14.10 -9.05
CA ARG A 50 -13.65 -12.81 -9.52
C ARG A 50 -12.76 -11.70 -9.00
N VAL A 51 -12.38 -10.78 -9.89
CA VAL A 51 -11.68 -9.55 -9.58
C VAL A 51 -12.59 -8.39 -9.99
N PHE A 52 -12.71 -7.37 -9.16
CA PHE A 52 -13.52 -6.19 -9.46
C PHE A 52 -13.06 -5.01 -8.61
N PHE A 53 -13.27 -3.81 -9.14
CA PHE A 53 -13.17 -2.58 -8.39
C PHE A 53 -14.48 -2.27 -7.70
N PHE A 54 -14.39 -1.66 -6.52
CA PHE A 54 -15.54 -1.13 -5.79
C PHE A 54 -15.17 0.20 -5.14
N ASN A 55 -16.03 1.20 -5.30
CA ASN A 55 -15.90 2.46 -4.61
C ASN A 55 -16.92 2.50 -3.45
N PRO A 56 -16.49 2.45 -2.18
CA PRO A 56 -17.42 2.44 -1.05
C PRO A 56 -18.17 3.76 -0.86
N PHE A 57 -17.71 4.86 -1.48
CA PHE A 57 -18.32 6.18 -1.38
C PHE A 57 -19.40 6.41 -2.44
N THR A 58 -19.21 5.87 -3.65
CA THR A 58 -20.16 6.00 -4.76
C THR A 58 -21.00 4.74 -4.99
N GLN A 59 -20.66 3.62 -4.32
CA GLN A 59 -21.26 2.28 -4.51
C GLN A 59 -21.06 1.71 -5.93
N GLU A 60 -20.19 2.31 -6.74
CA GLU A 60 -19.91 1.86 -8.10
C GLU A 60 -19.04 0.60 -8.11
N ILE A 61 -19.34 -0.30 -9.06
CA ILE A 61 -18.61 -1.57 -9.27
C ILE A 61 -18.13 -1.64 -10.72
N ILE A 62 -16.85 -1.92 -10.92
CA ILE A 62 -16.27 -2.19 -12.24
C ILE A 62 -15.71 -3.61 -12.22
N LYS A 63 -16.30 -4.50 -13.04
CA LYS A 63 -15.89 -5.91 -13.10
C LYS A 63 -14.66 -6.07 -13.99
N LEU A 64 -13.78 -6.98 -13.59
CA LEU A 64 -12.63 -7.41 -14.39
C LEU A 64 -12.78 -8.89 -14.77
N PRO A 65 -12.03 -9.34 -15.79
CA PRO A 65 -11.89 -10.77 -16.09
C PRO A 65 -11.43 -11.56 -14.86
N ARG A 66 -11.88 -12.81 -14.77
CA ARG A 66 -11.46 -13.70 -13.68
C ARG A 66 -9.97 -13.95 -13.75
N PHE A 67 -9.33 -14.06 -12.58
CA PHE A 67 -7.90 -14.28 -12.49
C PHE A 67 -7.54 -15.00 -11.19
N GLU A 68 -6.65 -15.98 -11.28
CA GLU A 68 -6.13 -16.68 -10.11
C GLU A 68 -4.98 -15.89 -9.48
N MET A 69 -5.31 -15.16 -8.42
CA MET A 69 -4.40 -14.23 -7.75
C MET A 69 -3.71 -14.83 -6.51
N SER A 70 -3.69 -16.16 -6.41
CA SER A 70 -3.16 -16.89 -5.25
C SER A 70 -1.70 -16.50 -4.94
N TYR A 71 -1.48 -15.95 -3.75
CA TYR A 71 -0.18 -15.54 -3.21
C TYR A 71 0.57 -14.46 -4.01
N GLN A 72 -0.16 -13.57 -4.69
CA GLN A 72 0.41 -12.45 -5.44
C GLN A 72 -0.06 -11.13 -4.85
N ILE A 73 0.76 -10.09 -5.00
CA ILE A 73 0.37 -8.71 -4.72
C ILE A 73 0.01 -8.02 -6.03
N VAL A 74 -0.94 -7.10 -5.97
CA VAL A 74 -1.46 -6.37 -7.14
C VAL A 74 -1.53 -4.89 -6.81
N ALA A 75 -1.31 -4.04 -7.80
CA ALA A 75 -1.55 -2.61 -7.75
C ALA A 75 -2.22 -2.15 -9.03
N PHE A 76 -2.80 -0.95 -9.00
CA PHE A 76 -3.32 -0.28 -10.18
C PHE A 76 -2.82 1.16 -10.25
N SER A 77 -2.67 1.69 -11.46
CA SER A 77 -1.97 2.95 -11.73
C SER A 77 -2.74 4.20 -11.31
N CYS A 78 -4.05 4.22 -11.51
CA CYS A 78 -4.95 5.35 -11.24
C CYS A 78 -6.41 4.87 -11.17
N ALA A 79 -7.34 5.77 -10.84
CA ALA A 79 -8.77 5.44 -10.75
C ALA A 79 -9.26 4.59 -11.96
N PRO A 80 -10.00 3.50 -11.71
CA PRO A 80 -10.45 2.56 -12.75
C PRO A 80 -11.49 3.13 -13.72
N THR A 81 -11.94 4.37 -13.50
CA THR A 81 -12.76 5.13 -14.45
C THR A 81 -11.91 5.82 -15.52
N SER A 82 -10.60 5.94 -15.32
CA SER A 82 -9.65 6.44 -16.33
C SER A 82 -9.35 5.36 -17.36
N SER A 83 -9.23 5.76 -18.63
CA SER A 83 -8.77 4.88 -19.72
C SER A 83 -7.33 4.40 -19.55
N ASP A 84 -6.53 5.13 -18.77
CA ASP A 84 -5.11 4.86 -18.55
C ASP A 84 -4.86 3.94 -17.35
N CYS A 85 -5.93 3.42 -16.74
CA CYS A 85 -5.83 2.52 -15.59
C CYS A 85 -5.28 1.17 -16.03
N VAL A 86 -4.12 0.81 -15.49
CA VAL A 86 -3.44 -0.46 -15.68
C VAL A 86 -3.33 -1.16 -14.33
N LEU A 87 -3.67 -2.44 -14.30
CA LEU A 87 -3.39 -3.34 -13.19
C LEU A 87 -2.09 -4.08 -13.45
N PHE A 88 -1.34 -4.31 -12.38
CA PHE A 88 -0.06 -5.00 -12.39
C PHE A 88 0.02 -5.99 -11.23
N THR A 89 0.41 -7.24 -11.53
CA THR A 89 0.79 -8.25 -10.54
C THR A 89 2.06 -8.97 -10.97
N VAL A 90 2.84 -9.43 -10.00
CA VAL A 90 4.11 -10.14 -10.23
C VAL A 90 4.21 -11.36 -9.32
N LYS A 91 4.58 -12.51 -9.88
CA LYS A 91 4.85 -13.74 -9.13
C LYS A 91 6.12 -14.43 -9.62
N HIS A 92 6.77 -15.18 -8.73
CA HIS A 92 7.83 -16.10 -9.17
C HIS A 92 7.25 -17.30 -9.91
N VAL A 93 7.92 -17.66 -11.00
CA VAL A 93 7.78 -18.96 -11.68
C VAL A 93 8.98 -19.83 -11.34
N SER A 94 10.17 -19.22 -11.25
CA SER A 94 11.41 -19.82 -10.76
C SER A 94 12.25 -18.74 -10.05
N PRO A 95 13.37 -19.08 -9.39
CA PRO A 95 14.23 -18.08 -8.74
C PRO A 95 14.68 -16.94 -9.68
N THR A 96 14.87 -17.24 -10.97
CA THR A 96 15.36 -16.30 -11.98
C THR A 96 14.29 -15.89 -12.99
N VAL A 97 13.03 -16.27 -12.79
CA VAL A 97 11.92 -15.90 -13.70
C VAL A 97 10.72 -15.46 -12.91
N VAL A 98 10.18 -14.30 -13.28
CA VAL A 98 8.89 -13.81 -12.78
C VAL A 98 7.86 -13.81 -13.90
N ALA A 99 6.62 -14.14 -13.58
CA ALA A 99 5.48 -13.87 -14.45
C ALA A 99 4.83 -12.57 -13.99
N ILE A 100 4.64 -11.66 -14.93
CA ILE A 100 3.92 -10.41 -14.74
C ILE A 100 2.61 -10.53 -15.48
N SER A 101 1.51 -10.24 -14.78
CA SER A 101 0.19 -10.17 -15.40
C SER A 101 -0.35 -8.74 -15.32
N THR A 102 -0.91 -8.28 -16.44
CA THR A 102 -1.52 -6.96 -16.56
C THR A 102 -2.96 -7.06 -17.03
N CYS A 103 -3.76 -6.05 -16.68
CA CYS A 103 -5.16 -5.93 -17.05
C CYS A 103 -5.57 -4.46 -17.03
N TYR A 104 -6.75 -4.14 -17.54
CA TYR A 104 -7.32 -2.79 -17.52
C TYR A 104 -8.84 -2.87 -17.46
N PRO A 105 -9.53 -1.83 -16.96
CA PRO A 105 -10.99 -1.76 -17.00
C PRO A 105 -11.54 -1.98 -18.40
N GLY A 106 -12.51 -2.90 -18.55
CA GLY A 106 -13.10 -3.26 -19.84
C GLY A 106 -12.36 -4.33 -20.64
N ALA A 107 -11.19 -4.81 -20.17
CA ALA A 107 -10.52 -5.96 -20.76
C ALA A 107 -11.38 -7.24 -20.66
N THR A 108 -11.17 -8.19 -21.58
CA THR A 108 -11.82 -9.51 -21.58
C THR A 108 -10.97 -10.60 -20.92
N GLU A 109 -9.66 -10.41 -20.85
CA GLU A 109 -8.70 -11.33 -20.24
C GLU A 109 -7.49 -10.60 -19.64
N TRP A 110 -6.71 -11.32 -18.85
CA TRP A 110 -5.42 -10.84 -18.32
C TRP A 110 -4.29 -11.24 -19.26
N THR A 111 -3.36 -10.32 -19.52
CA THR A 111 -2.16 -10.62 -20.31
C THR A 111 -1.04 -11.03 -19.36
N THR A 112 -0.45 -12.22 -19.55
CA THR A 112 0.66 -12.71 -18.70
C THR A 112 1.91 -12.96 -19.53
N VAL A 113 3.04 -12.40 -19.10
CA VAL A 113 4.35 -12.54 -19.76
C VAL A 113 5.41 -12.88 -18.72
N SER A 114 6.32 -13.77 -19.08
CA SER A 114 7.45 -14.16 -18.23
C SER A 114 8.69 -13.32 -18.55
N TYR A 115 9.39 -12.88 -17.51
CA TYR A 115 10.59 -12.05 -17.60
C TYR A 115 11.73 -12.67 -16.81
N GLN A 116 12.95 -12.43 -17.29
CA GLN A 116 14.15 -12.75 -16.51
C GLN A 116 14.20 -11.84 -15.28
N ASN A 117 14.45 -12.46 -14.13
CA ASN A 117 14.54 -11.79 -12.83
C ASN A 117 15.95 -11.86 -12.31
N ARG A 118 16.49 -10.71 -11.91
CA ARG A 118 17.80 -10.63 -11.29
C ARG A 118 17.68 -10.85 -9.78
N LEU A 119 18.46 -11.80 -9.26
CA LEU A 119 18.62 -11.99 -7.82
C LEU A 119 19.30 -10.77 -7.18
N PRO A 120 18.98 -10.42 -5.93
CA PRO A 120 18.18 -11.20 -4.98
C PRO A 120 16.73 -10.68 -4.82
N PHE A 121 16.13 -10.12 -5.87
CA PHE A 121 14.71 -9.76 -5.84
C PHE A 121 13.86 -11.01 -5.66
N VAL A 122 12.94 -10.96 -4.69
CA VAL A 122 11.97 -12.02 -4.40
C VAL A 122 10.55 -11.44 -4.36
N SER A 123 9.69 -11.90 -5.27
CA SER A 123 8.24 -11.63 -5.22
C SER A 123 7.59 -12.40 -4.08
N SER A 124 6.76 -11.69 -3.31
CA SER A 124 5.94 -12.26 -2.23
C SER A 124 4.72 -11.38 -1.96
N ILE A 125 3.73 -11.91 -1.24
CA ILE A 125 2.59 -11.13 -0.73
C ILE A 125 3.01 -9.99 0.22
N TRP A 126 4.26 -10.00 0.70
CA TRP A 126 4.82 -9.01 1.61
C TRP A 126 5.47 -7.82 0.90
N ASN A 127 5.58 -7.89 -0.43
CA ASN A 127 6.11 -6.80 -1.23
C ASN A 127 5.25 -5.54 -1.07
N LYS A 128 5.79 -4.40 -1.51
CA LYS A 128 5.02 -3.17 -1.63
C LYS A 128 5.05 -2.74 -3.09
N LEU A 129 3.92 -2.24 -3.58
CA LEU A 129 3.77 -1.78 -4.95
C LEU A 129 3.33 -0.32 -4.94
N VAL A 130 3.95 0.47 -5.80
CA VAL A 130 3.51 1.84 -6.07
C VAL A 130 3.65 2.12 -7.56
N PHE A 131 2.70 2.86 -8.11
CA PHE A 131 2.78 3.38 -9.47
C PHE A 131 3.25 4.84 -9.41
N CYS A 132 4.32 5.18 -10.11
CA CYS A 132 4.90 6.51 -10.10
C CYS A 132 5.51 6.80 -11.48
N ASN A 133 5.21 7.98 -12.05
CA ASN A 133 5.76 8.45 -13.31
C ASN A 133 5.73 7.42 -14.45
N GLY A 134 4.61 6.69 -14.61
CA GLY A 134 4.43 5.70 -15.68
C GLY A 134 4.93 4.29 -15.34
N LEU A 135 5.60 4.09 -14.21
CA LEU A 135 6.25 2.84 -13.85
C LEU A 135 5.65 2.23 -12.58
N PHE A 136 5.59 0.89 -12.55
CA PHE A 136 5.31 0.16 -11.32
C PHE A 136 6.62 -0.19 -10.61
N TYR A 137 6.78 0.31 -9.40
CA TYR A 137 7.88 -0.01 -8.51
C TYR A 137 7.43 -1.08 -7.53
N CYS A 138 8.24 -2.13 -7.38
CA CYS A 138 8.00 -3.27 -6.50
C CYS A 138 9.14 -3.42 -5.51
N LEU A 139 8.88 -3.06 -4.26
CA LEU A 139 9.83 -3.28 -3.17
C LEU A 139 9.68 -4.70 -2.64
N SER A 140 10.67 -5.55 -2.94
CA SER A 140 10.72 -6.95 -2.53
C SER A 140 10.74 -7.08 -1.01
N LEU A 141 10.40 -8.26 -0.49
CA LEU A 141 10.57 -8.63 0.92
C LEU A 141 11.94 -8.18 1.46
N THR A 142 13.01 -8.48 0.72
CA THR A 142 14.42 -8.20 1.05
C THR A 142 14.87 -6.76 0.79
N GLY A 143 13.98 -5.86 0.34
CA GLY A 143 14.26 -4.44 0.11
C GLY A 143 14.84 -4.11 -1.26
N TRP A 144 14.84 -5.07 -2.20
CA TRP A 144 15.28 -4.86 -3.58
C TRP A 144 14.14 -4.33 -4.44
N LEU A 145 14.47 -3.45 -5.38
CA LEU A 145 13.48 -2.71 -6.15
C LEU A 145 13.36 -3.26 -7.57
N GLY A 146 12.26 -3.94 -7.85
CA GLY A 146 11.86 -4.31 -9.21
C GLY A 146 11.07 -3.17 -9.86
N VAL A 147 11.21 -2.99 -11.15
CA VAL A 147 10.54 -1.94 -11.93
C VAL A 147 9.93 -2.55 -13.17
N PHE A 148 8.65 -2.30 -13.36
CA PHE A 148 7.90 -2.68 -14.54
C PHE A 148 7.42 -1.45 -15.30
N ASP A 149 7.75 -1.39 -16.58
CA ASP A 149 7.20 -0.42 -17.52
C ASP A 149 6.06 -1.08 -18.31
N SER A 150 4.83 -0.59 -18.14
CA SER A 150 3.66 -1.14 -18.82
C SER A 150 3.60 -0.76 -20.31
N SER A 151 4.20 0.37 -20.69
CA SER A 151 4.23 0.87 -22.06
C SER A 151 5.26 0.11 -22.91
N GLU A 152 6.49 -0.01 -22.40
CA GLU A 152 7.57 -0.74 -23.06
C GLU A 152 7.53 -2.25 -22.79
N ARG A 153 6.67 -2.68 -21.84
CA ARG A 153 6.55 -4.08 -21.39
C ARG A 153 7.90 -4.66 -20.98
N THR A 154 8.62 -3.93 -20.14
CA THR A 154 9.92 -4.35 -19.64
C THR A 154 9.90 -4.57 -18.14
N TRP A 155 10.68 -5.54 -17.67
CA TRP A 155 10.93 -5.79 -16.26
C TRP A 155 12.43 -5.71 -15.99
N SER A 156 12.79 -4.98 -14.95
CA SER A 156 14.16 -4.90 -14.47
C SER A 156 14.20 -4.86 -12.94
N VAL A 157 15.34 -5.22 -12.37
CA VAL A 157 15.61 -5.02 -10.94
C VAL A 157 16.73 -3.98 -10.85
N LEU A 158 16.43 -2.85 -10.21
CA LEU A 158 17.40 -1.78 -10.06
C LEU A 158 18.56 -2.25 -9.18
N SER A 159 19.76 -1.81 -9.51
CA SER A 159 20.98 -2.10 -8.74
C SER A 159 21.11 -1.16 -7.55
N VAL A 160 20.01 -0.94 -6.84
CA VAL A 160 19.92 -0.11 -5.63
C VAL A 160 19.95 -1.08 -4.45
N PRO A 161 20.99 -1.06 -3.60
CA PRO A 161 21.02 -1.85 -2.38
C PRO A 161 19.80 -1.52 -1.49
N PRO A 162 19.30 -2.47 -0.69
CA PRO A 162 18.23 -2.19 0.27
C PRO A 162 18.57 -1.00 1.19
N PRO A 163 17.58 -0.21 1.63
CA PRO A 163 17.78 0.85 2.61
C PRO A 163 18.53 0.32 3.83
N LYS A 164 19.56 1.05 4.28
CA LYS A 164 20.39 0.65 5.41
C LYS A 164 19.57 0.75 6.69
N CYS A 165 19.29 -0.39 7.32
CA CYS A 165 18.64 -0.44 8.62
C CYS A 165 19.64 -0.87 9.71
N PRO A 166 19.52 -0.35 10.95
CA PRO A 166 20.30 -0.85 12.08
C PRO A 166 20.11 -2.37 12.28
N GLU A 167 21.14 -3.08 12.78
CA GLU A 167 21.05 -4.55 12.97
C GLU A 167 19.89 -4.97 13.91
N ASN A 168 19.56 -4.13 14.89
CA ASN A 168 18.46 -4.34 15.83
C ASN A 168 17.05 -4.15 15.20
N PHE A 169 16.96 -3.69 13.94
CA PHE A 169 15.70 -3.45 13.23
C PHE A 169 15.07 -4.75 12.70
N PHE A 170 15.84 -5.84 12.63
CA PHE A 170 15.40 -7.15 12.11
C PHE A 170 14.75 -8.02 13.19
N ALA A 171 13.73 -7.50 13.86
CA ALA A 171 12.89 -8.29 14.76
C ALA A 171 12.11 -9.39 13.99
N LYS A 172 11.51 -10.34 14.72
CA LYS A 172 10.58 -11.33 14.15
C LYS A 172 9.49 -10.60 13.35
N ASN A 173 9.20 -11.05 12.12
CA ASN A 173 8.22 -10.46 11.21
C ASN A 173 8.51 -9.01 10.78
N TRP A 174 9.77 -8.56 10.75
CA TRP A 174 10.18 -7.20 10.35
C TRP A 174 9.56 -6.71 9.03
N TRP A 175 9.31 -7.62 8.09
CA TRP A 175 8.70 -7.31 6.80
C TRP A 175 7.27 -6.77 6.87
N LYS A 176 6.57 -6.97 7.98
CA LYS A 176 5.24 -6.39 8.22
C LYS A 176 5.31 -4.88 8.52
N GLY A 177 6.47 -4.41 9.00
CA GLY A 177 6.72 -3.01 9.34
C GLY A 177 7.28 -2.18 8.18
N LYS A 178 7.06 -2.58 6.94
CA LYS A 178 7.59 -1.89 5.76
C LYS A 178 6.44 -1.34 4.93
N PHE A 179 6.55 -0.10 4.48
CA PHE A 179 5.55 0.57 3.66
C PHE A 179 6.24 1.31 2.52
N MET A 180 5.54 1.53 1.42
CA MET A 180 6.06 2.30 0.28
C MET A 180 4.94 3.13 -0.32
N THR A 181 5.27 4.36 -0.70
CA THR A 181 4.37 5.32 -1.33
C THR A 181 5.15 6.16 -2.34
N GLU A 182 4.44 7.01 -3.05
CA GLU A 182 5.00 8.02 -3.94
C GLU A 182 4.46 9.39 -3.57
N HIS A 183 5.28 10.41 -3.83
CA HIS A 183 4.85 11.79 -3.75
C HIS A 183 5.64 12.64 -4.75
N GLU A 184 4.94 13.35 -5.64
CA GLU A 184 5.54 14.26 -6.62
C GLU A 184 6.66 13.63 -7.46
N GLY A 185 6.55 12.34 -7.76
CA GLY A 185 7.53 11.59 -8.54
C GLY A 185 8.63 10.91 -7.70
N ASP A 186 8.68 11.18 -6.40
CA ASP A 186 9.62 10.54 -5.48
C ASP A 186 9.06 9.21 -4.95
N ILE A 187 9.93 8.20 -4.86
CA ILE A 187 9.61 6.93 -4.18
C ILE A 187 10.06 7.03 -2.72
N ILE A 188 9.12 6.82 -1.80
CA ILE A 188 9.35 6.93 -0.36
C ILE A 188 9.07 5.58 0.30
N VAL A 189 9.99 5.13 1.16
CA VAL A 189 9.86 3.89 1.93
C VAL A 189 9.91 4.20 3.42
N ILE A 190 9.03 3.55 4.19
CA ILE A 190 8.95 3.70 5.64
C ILE A 190 9.23 2.34 6.27
N TYR A 191 10.17 2.31 7.22
CA TYR A 191 10.50 1.15 8.03
C TYR A 191 10.13 1.43 9.49
N THR A 192 9.35 0.53 10.09
CA THR A 192 8.99 0.55 11.51
C THR A 192 9.59 -0.67 12.22
N CYS A 193 10.15 -0.47 13.41
CA CYS A 193 10.54 -1.54 14.33
C CYS A 193 9.85 -1.35 15.69
N SER A 194 9.73 -2.42 16.47
CA SER A 194 8.96 -2.41 17.72
C SER A 194 9.53 -1.50 18.81
N ASN A 195 10.85 -1.34 18.84
CA ASN A 195 11.56 -0.58 19.89
C ASN A 195 12.18 0.73 19.38
N GLU A 196 12.09 1.01 18.08
CA GLU A 196 12.75 2.15 17.44
C GLU A 196 11.75 3.08 16.75
N ASN A 197 12.17 4.32 16.55
CA ASN A 197 11.45 5.26 15.71
C ASN A 197 11.44 4.79 14.24
N PRO A 198 10.41 5.14 13.46
CA PRO A 198 10.39 4.77 12.07
C PRO A 198 11.48 5.52 11.31
N ILE A 199 12.10 4.84 10.36
CA ILE A 199 13.07 5.45 9.44
C ILE A 199 12.37 5.62 8.09
N ILE A 200 12.48 6.81 7.52
CA ILE A 200 11.88 7.15 6.23
C ILE A 200 13.03 7.37 5.25
N PHE A 201 12.92 6.77 4.06
CA PHE A 201 13.89 6.93 2.99
C PHE A 201 13.23 7.44 1.72
N LYS A 202 13.92 8.31 1.01
CA LYS A 202 13.62 8.69 -0.38
C LYS A 202 14.63 8.02 -1.31
N LEU A 203 14.17 7.56 -2.47
CA LEU A 203 15.03 7.03 -3.52
C LEU A 203 15.62 8.17 -4.35
N ASP A 204 16.94 8.29 -4.37
CA ASP A 204 17.64 9.06 -5.39
C ASP A 204 17.83 8.19 -6.63
N LEU A 205 17.01 8.42 -7.66
CA LEU A 205 17.09 7.68 -8.93
C LEU A 205 18.33 8.00 -9.75
N THR A 206 18.94 9.16 -9.52
CA THR A 206 20.18 9.61 -10.20
C THR A 206 21.40 8.88 -9.65
N LEU A 207 21.50 8.77 -8.33
CA LEU A 207 22.60 8.08 -7.65
C LEU A 207 22.33 6.59 -7.44
N LEU A 208 21.08 6.14 -7.59
CA LEU A 208 20.62 4.79 -7.26
C LEU A 208 20.90 4.42 -5.79
N GLU A 209 20.58 5.36 -4.89
CA GLU A 209 20.79 5.22 -3.45
C GLU A 209 19.55 5.65 -2.64
N TRP A 210 19.44 5.17 -1.41
CA TRP A 210 18.39 5.58 -0.47
C TRP A 210 18.91 6.65 0.47
N GLU A 211 18.25 7.80 0.48
CA GLU A 211 18.53 8.92 1.36
C GLU A 211 17.56 8.93 2.54
N GLU A 212 18.07 8.98 3.78
CA GLU A 212 17.23 9.09 4.97
C GLU A 212 16.61 10.49 5.06
N MET A 213 15.30 10.54 5.25
CA MET A 213 14.54 11.77 5.40
C MET A 213 14.42 12.16 6.86
N THR A 214 14.83 13.37 7.20
CA THR A 214 14.67 13.95 8.55
C THR A 214 13.40 14.81 8.68
N THR A 215 12.80 15.19 7.56
CA THR A 215 11.57 15.99 7.42
C THR A 215 10.74 15.43 6.27
N LEU A 216 9.43 15.71 6.26
CA LEU A 216 8.54 15.40 5.14
C LEU A 216 8.09 16.69 4.42
N ASP A 217 8.70 17.83 4.73
CA ASP A 217 8.40 19.16 4.15
C ASP A 217 6.92 19.54 4.17
N GLY A 218 6.25 19.12 5.24
CA GLY A 218 4.85 19.36 5.51
C GLY A 218 3.91 18.29 4.98
N VAL A 219 4.40 17.29 4.25
CA VAL A 219 3.64 16.14 3.76
C VAL A 219 3.24 15.25 4.94
N THR A 220 2.05 14.66 4.83
CA THR A 220 1.56 13.60 5.73
C THR A 220 1.54 12.28 4.99
N LEU A 221 2.20 11.26 5.53
CA LEU A 221 2.20 9.92 4.94
C LEU A 221 1.20 9.02 5.68
N PHE A 222 0.35 8.33 4.93
CA PHE A 222 -0.60 7.34 5.42
C PHE A 222 -0.08 5.95 5.09
N ALA A 223 0.67 5.36 6.01
CA ALA A 223 1.29 4.06 5.90
C ALA A 223 0.27 2.93 6.10
N SER A 224 0.06 2.12 5.06
CA SER A 224 -0.76 0.92 5.13
C SER A 224 -0.18 -0.21 4.27
N PHE A 225 -0.50 -1.44 4.65
CA PHE A 225 0.14 -2.63 4.09
C PHE A 225 -0.15 -2.83 2.60
N LEU A 226 -1.39 -2.64 2.18
CA LEU A 226 -1.81 -2.85 0.79
C LEU A 226 -1.36 -1.70 -0.11
N SER A 227 -1.57 -0.47 0.35
CA SER A 227 -1.22 0.75 -0.37
C SER A 227 -1.04 1.88 0.63
N SER A 228 0.00 2.69 0.45
CA SER A 228 0.27 3.86 1.29
C SER A 228 0.16 5.13 0.46
N HIS A 229 -0.24 6.23 1.10
CA HIS A 229 -0.63 7.46 0.41
C HIS A 229 0.05 8.69 1.02
N ALA A 230 0.35 9.70 0.19
CA ALA A 230 0.85 10.99 0.64
C ALA A 230 -0.24 12.07 0.50
N ARG A 231 -0.28 13.01 1.45
CA ARG A 231 -1.26 14.12 1.48
C ARG A 231 -0.59 15.42 1.91
N THR A 232 -0.97 16.53 1.27
CA THR A 232 -0.43 17.89 1.52
C THR A 232 -1.49 18.88 2.01
N ASP A 233 -2.77 18.52 1.92
CA ASP A 233 -3.92 19.34 2.29
C ASP A 233 -4.23 19.31 3.80
N LEU A 234 -3.47 18.57 4.58
CA LEU A 234 -3.66 18.46 6.03
C LEU A 234 -2.89 19.55 6.78
N HIS A 235 -3.50 20.09 7.84
CA HIS A 235 -2.98 21.25 8.56
C HIS A 235 -2.57 20.93 10.00
N GLY A 236 -1.76 21.83 10.57
CA GLY A 236 -1.36 21.79 11.98
C GLY A 236 -0.56 20.53 12.32
N ILE A 237 -0.95 19.86 13.41
CA ILE A 237 -0.20 18.75 14.03
C ILE A 237 -0.10 17.48 13.16
N MET A 238 -0.83 17.40 12.05
CA MET A 238 -0.80 16.25 11.15
C MET A 238 0.30 16.34 10.11
N ARG A 239 0.82 17.54 9.83
CA ARG A 239 1.95 17.73 8.92
C ARG A 239 3.20 17.05 9.48
N ASN A 240 4.16 16.75 8.62
CA ASN A 240 5.43 16.11 9.00
C ASN A 240 5.21 14.86 9.86
N SER A 241 4.22 14.06 9.52
CA SER A 241 3.84 12.90 10.30
C SER A 241 3.50 11.70 9.43
N VAL A 242 3.72 10.52 10.00
CA VAL A 242 3.32 9.24 9.43
C VAL A 242 2.14 8.69 10.24
N PHE A 243 1.04 8.41 9.58
CA PHE A 243 -0.16 7.79 10.14
C PHE A 243 -0.25 6.34 9.70
N PHE A 244 -0.27 5.43 10.67
CA PHE A 244 -0.31 3.99 10.39
C PHE A 244 -1.74 3.48 10.43
N SER A 245 -2.10 2.55 9.53
CA SER A 245 -3.46 2.01 9.46
C SER A 245 -3.89 1.20 10.67
N LYS A 246 -3.09 1.13 11.74
CA LYS A 246 -3.48 0.50 13.01
C LYS A 246 -4.47 1.37 13.79
N VAL A 247 -5.77 1.13 13.57
CA VAL A 247 -6.87 1.79 14.28
C VAL A 247 -7.40 0.87 15.40
N ARG A 248 -8.09 1.44 16.39
CA ARG A 248 -8.67 0.74 17.56
C ARG A 248 -7.67 0.17 18.56
N PHE A 249 -6.38 0.44 18.41
CA PHE A 249 -5.37 0.01 19.38
C PHE A 249 -5.59 0.68 20.76
N TYR A 250 -6.11 1.93 20.78
CA TYR A 250 -6.44 2.66 22.02
C TYR A 250 -7.57 3.68 21.82
N GLY A 251 -8.83 3.25 22.00
CA GLY A 251 -10.00 4.14 21.97
C GLY A 251 -10.17 4.86 20.63
N LYS A 252 -10.57 4.11 19.58
CA LYS A 252 -10.87 4.59 18.20
C LYS A 252 -9.79 5.48 17.53
N ARG A 253 -8.58 5.63 18.08
CA ARG A 253 -7.50 6.40 17.47
C ARG A 253 -6.57 5.50 16.65
N CYS A 254 -5.90 6.09 15.66
CA CYS A 254 -4.80 5.48 14.94
C CYS A 254 -3.45 5.81 15.60
N ILE A 255 -2.43 5.00 15.29
CA ILE A 255 -1.04 5.29 15.65
C ILE A 255 -0.47 6.28 14.65
N SER A 256 0.24 7.29 15.14
CA SER A 256 1.00 8.21 14.29
C SER A 256 2.38 8.49 14.87
N PHE A 257 3.32 8.88 14.01
CA PHE A 257 4.65 9.35 14.39
C PHE A 257 4.84 10.75 13.81
N SER A 258 5.20 11.72 14.65
CA SER A 258 5.55 13.07 14.21
C SER A 258 7.05 13.19 14.11
N LEU A 259 7.55 13.64 12.96
CA LEU A 259 8.96 13.96 12.76
C LEU A 259 9.34 15.24 13.54
N ASP A 260 8.48 16.27 13.52
CA ASP A 260 8.70 17.52 14.28
C ASP A 260 8.87 17.26 15.78
N GLY A 261 8.01 16.40 16.35
CA GLY A 261 8.05 16.04 17.76
C GLY A 261 8.95 14.84 18.07
N TYR A 262 9.53 14.22 17.04
CA TYR A 262 10.29 12.97 17.06
C TYR A 262 9.71 11.90 18.01
N ARG A 263 8.39 11.66 17.90
CA ARG A 263 7.67 10.77 18.81
C ARG A 263 6.42 10.17 18.22
N TYR A 264 6.07 8.99 18.74
CA TYR A 264 4.77 8.36 18.53
C TYR A 264 3.63 9.02 19.33
N TYR A 265 2.43 8.92 18.77
CA TYR A 265 1.15 9.21 19.41
C TYR A 265 0.21 8.01 19.28
N PRO A 266 -0.33 7.50 20.40
CA PRO A 266 -0.06 7.92 21.78
C PRO A 266 1.38 7.61 22.24
N ARG A 267 1.88 8.35 23.26
CA ARG A 267 3.26 8.23 23.77
C ARG A 267 3.51 6.92 24.54
N LYS A 268 4.78 6.47 24.58
CA LYS A 268 5.35 5.43 25.47
C LYS A 268 4.70 4.04 25.33
N GLN A 269 4.33 3.65 24.13
CA GLN A 269 3.70 2.36 23.88
C GLN A 269 4.61 1.49 23.02
N TRP A 270 4.74 0.23 23.44
CA TRP A 270 5.40 -0.76 22.62
C TRP A 270 4.49 -1.10 21.43
N HIS A 271 5.01 -0.91 20.22
CA HIS A 271 4.23 -1.10 19.00
C HIS A 271 4.71 -2.38 18.31
N ASP A 272 4.06 -3.50 18.59
CA ASP A 272 4.38 -4.76 17.91
C ASP A 272 3.84 -4.74 16.47
N TRP A 273 4.70 -4.30 15.54
CA TRP A 273 4.43 -4.31 14.10
C TRP A 273 4.39 -5.73 13.52
N GLY A 274 4.97 -6.71 14.21
CA GLY A 274 5.11 -8.10 13.76
C GLY A 274 3.93 -9.01 14.11
N GLU A 275 3.20 -8.74 15.20
CA GLU A 275 2.14 -9.64 15.69
C GLU A 275 0.74 -9.29 15.17
N GLN A 276 0.51 -8.08 14.66
CA GLN A 276 -0.80 -7.70 14.12
C GLN A 276 -1.02 -8.25 12.72
N ASP A 277 -2.30 -8.49 12.39
CA ASP A 277 -2.72 -8.84 11.04
C ASP A 277 -2.72 -7.56 10.18
N PRO A 278 -1.80 -7.45 9.19
CA PRO A 278 -1.68 -6.26 8.37
C PRO A 278 -2.86 -6.05 7.42
N PHE A 279 -3.76 -7.03 7.29
CA PHE A 279 -4.95 -6.95 6.46
C PHE A 279 -6.20 -6.50 7.23
N GLU A 280 -6.14 -6.33 8.56
CA GLU A 280 -7.29 -5.92 9.38
C GLU A 280 -7.71 -4.46 9.16
N ASN A 281 -6.79 -3.60 8.71
CA ASN A 281 -7.05 -2.18 8.53
C ASN A 281 -6.28 -1.61 7.36
N ILE A 282 -6.95 -0.79 6.57
CA ILE A 282 -6.36 -0.10 5.41
C ILE A 282 -6.62 1.41 5.46
N TRP A 283 -5.79 2.17 4.76
CA TRP A 283 -6.13 3.53 4.37
C TRP A 283 -6.81 3.54 3.01
N ILE A 284 -7.77 4.46 2.86
CA ILE A 284 -8.48 4.74 1.62
C ILE A 284 -8.80 6.23 1.59
N GLU A 285 -8.55 6.87 0.45
CA GLU A 285 -8.77 8.28 0.24
C GLU A 285 -10.26 8.56 0.02
N PRO A 286 -10.88 9.48 0.77
CA PRO A 286 -12.24 9.90 0.48
C PRO A 286 -12.29 10.85 -0.73
N PRO A 287 -13.45 11.02 -1.39
CA PRO A 287 -13.69 12.10 -2.34
C PRO A 287 -13.38 13.48 -1.72
N LYS A 288 -13.01 14.46 -2.54
CA LYS A 288 -12.60 15.81 -2.07
C LYS A 288 -13.64 16.48 -1.17
N ASP A 289 -14.92 16.33 -1.49
CA ASP A 289 -16.03 16.96 -0.76
C ASP A 289 -16.76 15.99 0.19
N PHE A 290 -16.06 14.94 0.64
CA PHE A 290 -16.66 13.94 1.51
C PHE A 290 -16.95 14.48 2.92
N SER A 291 -18.23 14.68 3.24
CA SER A 291 -18.67 15.12 4.57
C SER A 291 -19.03 13.96 5.52
N GLY A 292 -19.05 12.72 5.01
CA GLY A 292 -19.44 11.52 5.74
C GLY A 292 -20.33 10.60 4.91
N PHE A 293 -20.46 9.35 5.36
CA PHE A 293 -21.48 8.44 4.84
C PHE A 293 -22.85 8.88 5.38
N THR A 294 -23.83 8.98 4.48
CA THR A 294 -25.24 9.26 4.80
C THR A 294 -25.92 8.03 5.38
#